data_AF-A0A0H2LZX6-F1
#
_entry.id   AF-A0A0H2LZX6-F1
#
_cell.length_a   1.000
_cell.length_b   1.000
_cell.length_c   1.000
_cell.angle_alpha   90.00
_cell.angle_beta   90.00
_cell.angle_gamma   90.00
#
_symmetry.space_group_name_H-M   'P 1'
#
loop_
_entity.id
_entity.type
_entity.pdbx_description
1 polymer ?
#
loop_
_entity_poly.entity_id
_entity_poly.type
_entity_poly.pdbx_seq_one_letter_code
_entity_poly.pdbx_strand_id
1 'polypeptide(L)' 'MAERYLDVQRCIERTIGKQWPQKYGIVLARNQWGAIEATERSIDTAPQAVRMTDLRCRRQLSLTGEPRP' A
#
# COMPACT_ATOMS: atom_id res chain seq x y z
N MET A 1 -15.26 3.05 -1.33
CA MET A 1 -14.00 3.41 -0.63
C MET A 1 -13.01 2.25 -0.61
N ALA A 2 -13.38 1.07 -0.12
CA ALA A 2 -12.50 -0.12 -0.08
C ALA A 2 -11.91 -0.54 -1.44
N GLU A 3 -12.65 -0.36 -2.54
CA GLU A 3 -12.18 -0.67 -3.90
C GLU A 3 -10.91 0.09 -4.30
N ARG A 4 -10.79 1.37 -3.90
CA ARG A 4 -9.60 2.19 -4.19
C ARG A 4 -8.35 1.62 -3.52
N TYR A 5 -8.48 1.01 -2.34
CA TYR A 5 -7.37 0.34 -1.66
C TYR A 5 -6.95 -0.95 -2.35
N LEU A 6 -7.92 -1.72 -2.89
CA LEU A 6 -7.65 -2.86 -3.76
C LEU A 6 -6.91 -2.43 -5.03
N ASP A 7 -7.28 -1.30 -5.62
CA ASP A 7 -6.58 -0.77 -6.80
C ASP A 7 -5.17 -0.26 -6.47
N VAL A 8 -4.91 0.24 -5.25
CA VAL A 8 -3.55 0.53 -4.79
C VAL A 8 -2.71 -0.75 -4.76
N GLN A 9 -3.25 -1.83 -4.18
CA GLN A 9 -2.54 -3.11 -4.14
C GLN A 9 -2.19 -3.60 -5.55
N ARG A 10 -3.15 -3.54 -6.49
CA ARG A 10 -2.92 -3.90 -7.90
C ARG A 10 -1.88 -3.01 -8.57
N CYS A 11 -1.89 -1.71 -8.27
CA CYS A 11 -0.90 -0.76 -8.81
C CYS A 11 0.53 -1.10 -8.33
N ILE A 12 0.68 -1.43 -7.04
CA ILE A 12 1.96 -1.84 -6.46
C ILE A 12 2.40 -3.18 -7.07
N GLU A 13 1.51 -4.17 -7.13
CA GLU A 13 1.81 -5.49 -7.70
C GLU A 13 2.27 -5.42 -9.16
N ARG A 14 1.69 -4.53 -9.97
CA ARG A 14 2.12 -4.31 -11.37
C ARG A 14 3.53 -3.75 -11.49
N THR A 15 4.03 -3.07 -10.45
CA THR A 15 5.33 -2.38 -10.47
C THR A 15 6.41 -3.17 -9.75
N ILE A 16 6.10 -3.71 -8.57
CA ILE A 16 7.04 -4.39 -7.68
C ILE A 16 6.96 -5.93 -7.86
N GLY A 17 5.82 -6.41 -8.33
CA GLY A 17 5.50 -7.84 -8.44
C GLY A 17 4.47 -8.30 -7.41
N LYS A 18 3.87 -9.46 -7.69
CA LYS A 18 2.98 -10.15 -6.74
C LYS A 18 3.75 -10.56 -5.48
N GLN A 19 3.02 -10.76 -4.38
CA GLN A 19 3.61 -11.15 -3.08
C GLN A 19 4.69 -10.20 -2.56
N TRP A 20 4.70 -8.94 -3.03
CA TRP A 20 5.59 -7.90 -2.51
C TRP A 20 5.50 -7.74 -0.99
N PRO A 21 4.33 -7.90 -0.31
CA PRO A 21 4.31 -7.75 1.14
C PRO A 21 5.16 -8.82 1.82
N GLN A 22 5.08 -10.08 1.38
CA GLN A 22 5.90 -11.16 1.93
C GLN A 22 7.38 -10.95 1.61
N LYS A 23 7.70 -10.58 0.36
CA LYS A 23 9.07 -10.37 -0.11
C LYS A 23 9.81 -9.28 0.67
N TYR A 24 9.09 -8.23 1.08
CA TYR A 24 9.67 -7.06 1.75
C TYR A 24 9.28 -6.95 3.22
N GLY A 25 8.65 -7.97 3.82
CA GLY A 25 8.28 -7.99 5.24
C GLY A 25 7.25 -6.90 5.61
N ILE A 26 6.33 -6.59 4.71
CA ILE A 26 5.33 -5.54 4.89
C ILE A 26 4.12 -6.12 5.61
N VAL A 27 3.81 -5.55 6.77
CA VAL A 27 2.61 -5.92 7.53
C VAL A 27 1.41 -5.26 6.87
N LEU A 28 0.40 -6.08 6.58
CA LEU A 28 -0.89 -5.62 6.12
C LEU A 28 -1.90 -5.65 7.28
N ALA A 29 -2.70 -4.61 7.39
CA ALA A 29 -3.77 -4.50 8.37
C ALA A 29 -5.06 -3.98 7.72
N ARG A 30 -6.17 -4.18 8.43
CA ARG A 30 -7.46 -3.67 8.00
C ARG A 30 -7.61 -2.22 8.42
N ASN A 31 -7.89 -1.35 7.47
CA ASN A 31 -8.11 0.07 7.73
C ASN A 31 -9.56 0.36 8.17
N GLN A 32 -9.84 1.63 8.49
CA GLN A 32 -11.16 2.08 8.96
C GLN A 32 -12.30 1.90 7.94
N TRP A 33 -11.97 1.66 6.66
CA TRP A 33 -12.95 1.36 5.61
C TRP A 33 -13.08 -0.14 5.31
N GLY A 34 -12.48 -0.99 6.13
CA GLY A 34 -12.55 -2.44 6.01
C GLY A 34 -11.65 -3.04 4.92
N ALA A 35 -10.77 -2.25 4.29
CA ALA A 35 -9.84 -2.71 3.27
C ALA A 35 -8.48 -3.11 3.87
N ILE A 36 -7.79 -4.04 3.19
CA ILE A 36 -6.45 -4.48 3.59
C ILE A 36 -5.40 -3.61 2.91
N GLU A 37 -4.56 -2.97 3.71
CA GLU A 37 -3.44 -2.16 3.22
C GLU A 37 -2.22 -2.28 4.12
N ALA A 38 -1.07 -1.79 3.64
CA ALA A 38 0.14 -1.78 4.44
C ALA A 38 0.02 -0.79 5.60
N THR A 39 0.55 -1.16 6.77
CA THR A 39 0.60 -0.26 7.93
C THR A 39 1.56 0.89 7.67
N GLU A 40 1.36 2.01 8.36
CA GLU A 40 2.28 3.17 8.26
C GLU A 40 3.71 2.76 8.57
N ARG A 41 3.90 2.11 9.73
CA ARG A 41 5.21 1.66 10.18
C ARG A 41 5.92 0.75 9.17
N SER A 42 5.21 -0.21 8.57
CA SER A 42 5.82 -1.12 7.61
C SER A 42 6.23 -0.42 6.31
N ILE A 43 5.44 0.54 5.82
CA ILE A 43 5.82 1.33 4.65
C ILE A 43 7.01 2.22 4.97
N ASP A 44 7.04 2.91 6.10
CA ASP A 44 8.14 3.83 6.44
C ASP A 44 9.49 3.14 6.53
N THR A 45 9.51 1.89 7.00
CA THR A 45 10.72 1.06 7.07
C THR A 45 11.01 0.27 5.79
N ALA A 46 10.11 0.31 4.79
CA ALA A 46 10.29 -0.46 3.55
C ALA A 46 11.42 0.11 2.68
N PRO A 47 11.99 -0.71 1.77
CA PRO A 47 12.92 -0.20 0.77
C PRO A 47 12.34 0.96 -0.03
N GLN A 48 13.20 1.89 -0.44
CA GLN A 48 12.79 3.11 -1.16
C GLN A 48 11.90 2.83 -2.37
N ALA A 49 12.17 1.75 -3.12
CA ALA A 49 11.36 1.34 -4.26
C ALA A 49 9.89 1.05 -3.89
N VAL A 50 9.65 0.39 -2.74
CA VAL A 50 8.30 0.09 -2.23
C VAL A 50 7.62 1.38 -1.78
N ARG A 51 8.31 2.20 -0.97
CA ARG A 51 7.80 3.48 -0.47
C ARG A 51 7.36 4.42 -1.59
N MET A 52 8.22 4.60 -2.58
CA MET A 52 7.94 5.50 -3.71
C MET A 52 6.81 4.96 -4.59
N THR A 53 6.75 3.65 -4.80
CA THR A 53 5.68 3.03 -5.58
C THR A 53 4.34 3.18 -4.87
N ASP A 54 4.29 2.88 -3.58
CA ASP A 54 3.10 3.03 -2.76
C ASP A 54 2.59 4.47 -2.75
N LEU A 55 3.47 5.45 -2.48
CA LEU A 55 3.12 6.88 -2.52
C LEU A 55 2.51 7.29 -3.87
N ARG A 56 3.13 6.85 -4.97
CA ARG A 56 2.65 7.10 -6.33
C ARG A 56 1.27 6.47 -6.55
N CYS A 57 1.07 5.20 -6.18
CA CYS A 57 -0.19 4.49 -6.36
C CYS A 57 -1.32 5.11 -5.54
N ARG A 58 -1.06 5.51 -4.28
CA ARG A 58 -2.03 6.25 -3.47
C ARG A 58 -2.39 7.59 -4.09
N ARG A 59 -1.42 8.33 -4.62
CA ARG A 59 -1.68 9.61 -5.29
C ARG A 59 -2.58 9.44 -6.52
N GLN A 60 -2.31 8.44 -7.37
CA GLN A 60 -3.15 8.16 -8.55
C GLN A 60 -4.60 7.86 -8.18
N LEU A 61 -4.81 7.23 -7.02
CA LEU A 61 -6.12 6.84 -6.55
C LEU A 61 -6.68 7.81 -5.50
N SER A 62 -6.10 9.00 -5.36
CA SER A 62 -6.51 10.09 -4.44
C SER A 62 -6.53 9.72 -2.94
N LEU A 63 -5.67 8.79 -2.50
CA LEU A 63 -5.58 8.28 -1.12
C LEU A 63 -4.39 8.86 -0.32
N THR A 64 -3.75 9.92 -0.81
CA THR A 64 -2.52 10.46 -0.20
C THR A 64 -2.71 10.96 1.24
N GLY A 65 -3.85 11.60 1.55
CA GLY A 65 -4.15 12.11 2.90
C GLY A 65 -4.92 11.13 3.79
N GLU A 66 -5.24 9.94 3.28
CA GLU A 66 -6.00 8.97 4.05
C GLU A 66 -5.10 8.27 5.07
N PRO A 67 -5.51 8.16 6.35
CA PRO A 67 -4.73 7.47 7.36
C PRO A 67 -4.50 6.01 7.01
N ARG A 68 -3.36 5.50 7.46
CA ARG A 68 -3.07 4.08 7.48
C ARG A 68 -3.37 3.50 8.86
N PRO A 69 -3.72 2.21 8.93
CA PRO A 69 -3.66 1.45 10.17
C PRO A 69 -2.22 1.26 10.68
#